data_AF-A0A2A4TBF7-F1
#
_entry.id   AF-A0A2A4TBF7-F1
#
_cell.length_a   1.000
_cell.length_b   1.000
_cell.length_c   1.000
_cell.angle_alpha   90.00
_cell.angle_beta   90.00
_cell.angle_gamma   90.00
#
_symmetry.space_group_name_H-M   'P 1'
#
loop_
_entity.id
_entity.type
_entity.pdbx_description
1 polymer ?
#
loop_
_entity_poly.entity_id
_entity_poly.type
_entity_poly.pdbx_seq_one_letter_code
_entity_poly.pdbx_strand_id
1 'polypeptide(L)'
;MSAVYTPSTAEITNGSALLILQTTGNANCNMESDSVLITIDPSPVVGAGVDQTICVNNLNVTLSGSVSGITNTGIWTTNGSGFFVPNTTALNANYVPSA
;
A
#
# COMPACT_ATOMS: atom_id res chain seq x y z
N MET A 1 3.06 20.96 23.34
CA MET A 1 1.91 21.29 22.48
C MET A 1 2.17 20.61 21.14
N SER A 2 1.37 19.61 20.76
CA SER A 2 1.47 18.93 19.47
C SER A 2 0.36 19.46 18.56
N ALA A 3 0.72 19.90 17.37
CA ALA A 3 -0.25 20.18 16.32
C ALA A 3 -0.65 18.84 15.67
N VAL A 4 -1.94 18.60 15.51
CA VAL A 4 -2.48 17.44 14.80
C VAL A 4 -3.17 17.96 13.55
N TYR A 5 -2.78 17.42 12.39
CA TYR A 5 -3.39 17.72 11.10
C TYR A 5 -3.94 16.43 10.50
N THR A 6 -5.14 16.49 9.94
CA THR A 6 -5.81 15.38 9.26
C THR A 6 -6.13 15.84 7.85
N PRO A 7 -5.52 15.24 6.80
CA PRO A 7 -5.79 15.61 5.42
C PRO A 7 -7.26 15.45 5.04
N SER A 8 -7.75 16.36 4.20
CA SER A 8 -9.07 16.26 3.57
C SER A 8 -9.11 15.16 2.50
N THR A 9 -10.31 14.75 2.12
CA THR A 9 -10.52 13.78 1.03
C THR A 9 -9.95 14.27 -0.30
N ALA A 10 -10.00 15.58 -0.56
CA ALA A 10 -9.42 16.19 -1.75
C ALA A 10 -7.88 16.12 -1.74
N GLU A 11 -7.24 16.40 -0.61
CA GLU A 11 -5.78 16.30 -0.46
C GLU A 11 -5.29 14.85 -0.61
N ILE A 12 -6.02 13.89 -0.02
CA ILE A 12 -5.74 12.45 -0.19
C ILE A 12 -5.88 12.04 -1.66
N THR A 13 -6.93 12.50 -2.34
CA THR A 13 -7.17 12.19 -3.76
C THR A 13 -6.12 12.82 -4.67
N ASN A 14 -5.66 14.03 -4.34
CA ASN A 14 -4.59 14.73 -5.05
C ASN A 14 -3.18 14.24 -4.68
N GLY A 15 -3.07 13.32 -3.72
CA GLY A 15 -1.79 12.74 -3.28
C GLY A 15 -0.88 13.71 -2.52
N SER A 16 -1.39 14.87 -2.07
CA SER A 16 -0.57 15.85 -1.34
C SER A 16 -1.38 16.87 -0.54
N ALA A 17 -0.74 17.46 0.46
CA ALA A 17 -1.22 18.61 1.23
C ALA A 17 -0.10 19.65 1.38
N LEU A 18 -0.41 20.93 1.12
CA LEU A 18 0.52 22.04 1.34
C LEU A 18 0.10 22.81 2.59
N LEU A 19 0.90 22.71 3.64
CA LEU A 19 0.70 23.48 4.87
C LEU A 19 1.52 24.76 4.82
N ILE A 20 0.89 25.90 5.14
CA ILE A 20 1.55 27.20 5.19
C ILE A 20 1.41 27.73 6.63
N LEU A 21 2.55 27.96 7.27
CA LEU A 21 2.63 28.67 8.54
C LEU A 21 2.96 30.12 8.24
N GLN A 22 2.12 31.05 8.70
CA GLN A 22 2.35 32.48 8.54
C GLN A 22 2.38 33.14 9.92
N THR A 23 3.38 33.99 10.16
CA THR A 23 3.43 34.82 11.36
C THR A 23 2.46 36.01 11.21
N THR A 24 1.87 36.46 12.32
CA THR A 24 0.91 37.58 12.29
C THR A 24 1.58 38.95 12.17
N GLY A 25 2.92 39.01 12.24
CA GLY A 25 3.65 40.26 12.43
C GLY A 25 3.36 40.90 13.79
N ASN A 26 4.19 41.84 14.23
CA ASN A 26 3.99 42.58 15.50
C ASN A 26 4.38 44.06 15.39
N ALA A 27 4.02 44.69 14.27
CA ALA A 27 4.34 46.07 13.86
C ALA A 27 5.83 46.31 13.56
N ASN A 28 6.76 45.77 14.35
CA ASN A 28 8.21 45.91 14.14
C ASN A 28 8.80 44.81 13.24
N CYS A 29 8.06 43.74 13.00
CA CYS A 29 8.42 42.66 12.08
C CYS A 29 7.31 42.45 11.04
N ASN A 30 7.72 42.29 9.79
CA ASN A 30 6.83 41.89 8.71
C ASN A 30 6.29 40.48 8.96
N MET A 31 5.15 40.19 8.35
CA MET A 31 4.64 38.83 8.29
C MET A 31 5.57 37.99 7.42
N GLU A 32 5.98 36.85 7.94
CA GLU A 32 6.81 35.87 7.23
C GLU A 32 6.05 34.55 7.15
N SER A 33 6.29 33.79 6.08
CA SER A 33 5.64 32.51 5.87
C SER A 33 6.65 31.41 5.55
N ASP A 34 6.36 30.22 6.03
CA ASP A 34 7.06 28.99 5.68
C ASP A 34 6.05 27.93 5.25
N SER A 35 6.46 27.01 4.38
CA SER A 35 5.56 26.00 3.82
C SER A 35 6.15 24.61 3.86
N VAL A 36 5.30 23.62 4.13
CA VAL A 36 5.64 22.19 4.12
C VAL A 36 4.73 21.48 3.14
N LEU A 37 5.32 20.79 2.17
CA LEU A 37 4.60 19.88 1.28
C LEU A 37 4.62 18.47 1.88
N ILE A 38 3.44 17.92 2.12
CA ILE A 38 3.23 16.56 2.56
C ILE A 38 2.79 15.74 1.34
N THR A 39 3.53 14.70 1.00
CA THR A 39 3.13 13.72 -0.02
C THR A 39 2.33 12.60 0.63
N ILE A 40 1.22 12.21 0.01
CA ILE A 40 0.32 11.16 0.47
C ILE A 40 0.33 10.04 -0.57
N ASP A 41 0.99 8.93 -0.23
CA ASP A 41 1.04 7.78 -1.11
C ASP A 41 -0.27 6.99 -1.03
N PRO A 42 -0.95 6.71 -2.16
CA PRO A 42 -2.13 5.88 -2.15
C PRO A 42 -1.79 4.44 -1.77
N SER A 43 -2.73 3.75 -1.13
CA SER A 43 -2.56 2.33 -0.85
C SER A 43 -2.46 1.52 -2.15
N PRO A 44 -1.61 0.47 -2.20
CA PRO A 44 -1.58 -0.43 -3.33
C PRO A 44 -2.89 -1.23 -3.41
N VAL A 45 -3.29 -1.58 -4.63
CA VAL A 45 -4.42 -2.47 -4.89
C VAL A 45 -3.86 -3.88 -5.06
N VAL A 46 -4.36 -4.84 -4.27
CA VAL A 46 -3.91 -6.24 -4.27
C VAL A 46 -5.08 -7.19 -4.50
N GLY A 47 -4.86 -8.23 -5.30
CA GLY A 47 -5.84 -9.28 -5.55
C GLY A 47 -5.17 -10.65 -5.71
N ALA A 48 -5.70 -11.67 -5.05
CA ALA A 48 -5.15 -13.03 -5.06
C ALA A 48 -5.59 -13.88 -6.28
N GLY A 49 -6.45 -13.34 -7.13
CA GLY A 49 -7.13 -14.10 -8.18
C GLY A 49 -8.48 -14.64 -7.71
N VAL A 50 -9.06 -15.57 -8.47
CA VAL A 50 -10.32 -16.23 -8.15
C VAL A 50 -10.11 -17.39 -7.17
N ASP A 51 -11.12 -17.70 -6.38
CA ASP A 51 -11.11 -18.88 -5.51
C ASP A 51 -10.97 -20.16 -6.33
N GLN A 52 -10.13 -21.08 -5.87
CA GLN A 52 -9.85 -22.34 -6.55
C GLN A 52 -10.23 -23.51 -5.64
N THR A 53 -10.91 -24.51 -6.21
CA THR A 53 -11.18 -25.79 -5.55
C THR A 53 -10.35 -26.87 -6.24
N ILE A 54 -9.55 -27.61 -5.47
CA ILE A 54 -8.70 -28.68 -5.98
C ILE A 54 -8.99 -30.00 -5.27
N CYS A 55 -8.76 -31.09 -6.00
CA CYS A 55 -8.81 -32.44 -5.45
C CYS A 55 -7.43 -32.83 -4.90
N VAL A 56 -7.39 -33.65 -3.84
CA VAL A 56 -6.14 -34.11 -3.19
C VAL A 56 -5.13 -34.77 -4.15
N ASN A 57 -5.59 -35.32 -5.28
CA ASN A 57 -4.72 -35.91 -6.29
C ASN A 57 -4.02 -34.89 -7.21
N ASN A 58 -4.37 -33.61 -7.13
CA ASN A 58 -3.70 -32.53 -7.86
C ASN A 58 -3.35 -31.39 -6.91
N LEU A 59 -2.14 -31.45 -6.37
CA LEU A 59 -1.59 -30.48 -5.41
C LEU A 59 -0.91 -29.29 -6.09
N ASN A 60 -1.06 -29.09 -7.40
CA ASN A 60 -0.45 -27.98 -8.11
C ASN A 60 -1.49 -26.89 -8.36
N VAL A 61 -1.45 -25.82 -7.55
CA VAL A 61 -2.36 -24.67 -7.63
C VAL A 61 -1.64 -23.46 -8.23
N THR A 62 -1.90 -23.18 -9.50
CA THR A 62 -1.35 -21.98 -10.15
C THR A 62 -2.05 -20.73 -9.62
N LEU A 63 -1.28 -19.80 -9.06
CA LEU A 63 -1.79 -18.53 -8.57
C LEU A 63 -1.72 -17.45 -9.65
N SER A 64 -2.60 -16.46 -9.55
CA SER A 64 -2.69 -15.32 -10.46
C SER A 64 -2.84 -14.02 -9.68
N GLY A 65 -1.85 -13.76 -8.81
CA GLY A 65 -1.81 -12.55 -8.00
C GLY A 65 -1.63 -11.30 -8.87
N SER A 66 -2.24 -10.21 -8.43
CA SER A 66 -2.10 -8.88 -9.04
C SER A 66 -1.81 -7.84 -7.95
N VAL A 67 -0.87 -6.94 -8.25
CA VAL A 67 -0.52 -5.80 -7.40
C VAL A 67 -0.37 -4.59 -8.31
N SER A 68 -0.99 -3.47 -7.96
CA SER A 68 -0.87 -2.21 -8.69
C SER A 68 -0.88 -0.99 -7.75
N GLY A 69 -0.51 0.17 -8.28
CA GLY A 69 -0.39 1.43 -7.53
C GLY A 69 1.07 1.77 -7.27
N ILE A 70 1.41 2.04 -6.00
CA ILE A 70 2.76 2.48 -5.59
C ILE A 70 3.83 1.38 -5.62
N THR A 71 3.42 0.12 -5.75
CA THR A 71 4.31 -1.03 -5.87
C THR A 71 3.71 -2.05 -6.86
N ASN A 72 4.56 -2.95 -7.33
CA ASN A 72 4.20 -4.08 -8.19
C ASN A 72 4.63 -5.43 -7.58
N THR A 73 4.98 -5.44 -6.29
CA THR A 73 5.46 -6.63 -5.58
C THR A 73 4.49 -7.05 -4.48
N GLY A 74 4.48 -8.35 -4.19
CA GLY A 74 3.66 -8.93 -3.12
C GLY A 74 4.36 -10.14 -2.53
N ILE A 75 3.84 -10.62 -1.39
CA ILE A 75 4.33 -11.82 -0.72
C ILE A 75 3.14 -12.73 -0.46
N TRP A 76 3.20 -13.95 -0.97
CA TRP A 76 2.26 -15.01 -0.64
C TRP A 76 2.52 -15.56 0.76
N THR A 77 1.44 -15.79 1.50
CA THR A 77 1.42 -16.49 2.78
C THR A 77 0.36 -17.57 2.73
N THR A 78 0.50 -18.58 3.59
CA THR A 78 -0.47 -19.66 3.73
C THR A 78 -0.70 -19.96 5.20
N ASN A 79 -1.94 -20.34 5.54
CA ASN A 79 -2.27 -20.90 6.85
C ASN A 79 -2.03 -22.42 6.91
N GLY A 80 -1.77 -23.06 5.77
CA GLY A 80 -1.39 -24.46 5.69
C GLY A 80 0.12 -24.67 5.78
N SER A 81 0.57 -25.92 5.69
CA SER A 81 2.00 -26.30 5.69
C SER A 81 2.58 -26.54 4.29
N GLY A 82 1.88 -26.09 3.23
CA GLY A 82 2.38 -26.14 1.86
C GLY A 82 3.49 -25.12 1.58
N PHE A 83 3.97 -25.09 0.34
CA PHE A 83 5.04 -24.17 -0.09
C PHE A 83 4.75 -23.54 -1.46
N PHE A 84 5.46 -22.46 -1.79
CA PHE A 84 5.31 -21.70 -3.04
C PHE A 84 6.52 -21.90 -3.95
N VAL A 85 6.25 -22.23 -5.21
CA VAL A 85 7.28 -22.42 -6.27
C VAL A 85 7.12 -21.32 -7.32
N PRO A 86 8.18 -20.59 -7.70
CA PRO A 86 9.57 -20.75 -7.25
C PRO A 86 9.83 -20.17 -5.85
N ASN A 87 9.00 -19.22 -5.39
CA ASN A 87 9.12 -18.57 -4.08
C ASN A 87 7.81 -17.81 -3.78
N THR A 88 7.74 -17.16 -2.62
CA THR A 88 6.58 -16.38 -2.16
C THR A 88 6.41 -15.03 -2.86
N THR A 89 7.41 -14.51 -3.57
CA THR A 89 7.34 -13.19 -4.22
C THR A 89 6.92 -13.24 -5.68
N ALA A 90 6.91 -14.43 -6.29
CA ALA A 90 6.36 -14.62 -7.62
C ALA A 90 4.82 -14.52 -7.58
N LEU A 91 4.26 -13.47 -8.18
CA LEU A 91 2.80 -13.26 -8.22
C LEU A 91 2.05 -14.39 -8.96
N ASN A 92 2.72 -15.06 -9.88
CA ASN A 92 2.25 -16.25 -10.60
C ASN A 92 2.82 -17.56 -10.03
N ALA A 93 3.17 -17.57 -8.73
CA ALA A 93 3.68 -18.77 -8.08
C ALA A 93 2.70 -19.94 -8.18
N ASN A 94 3.24 -21.15 -8.14
CA ASN A 94 2.47 -22.35 -7.90
C ASN A 94 2.50 -22.69 -6.40
N TYR A 95 1.33 -22.77 -5.77
CA TYR A 95 1.21 -23.26 -4.41
C TYR A 95 1.06 -24.79 -4.41
N VAL A 96 1.89 -25.45 -3.61
CA VAL A 96 1.88 -26.91 -3.40
C VAL A 96 1.43 -27.18 -1.96
N PRO A 97 0.13 -27.49 -1.73
CA PRO A 97 -0.37 -27.87 -0.42
C PRO A 97 0.28 -29.17 0.07
N SER A 98 0.45 -29.30 1.39
CA SER A 98 0.71 -30.59 2.01
C SER A 98 -0.61 -31.30 2.31
N ALA A 99 -0.60 -32.64 2.29
CA ALA A 99 -1.68 -33.47 2.80
C ALA A 99 -1.84 -33.36 4.32
#